data_AF-A0A422NGP1-F1
#
_entry.id   AF-A0A422NGP1-F1
#
_cell.length_a   1.000
_cell.length_b   1.000
_cell.length_c   1.000
_cell.angle_alpha   90.00
_cell.angle_beta   90.00
_cell.angle_gamma   90.00
#
_symmetry.space_group_name_H-M   'P 1'
#
loop_
_entity.id
_entity.type
_entity.pdbx_description
1 polymer ?
#
loop_
_entity_poly.entity_id
_entity_poly.type
_entity_poly.pdbx_seq_one_letter_code
_entity_poly.pdbx_strand_id
1 'polypeptide(L)'
;MASMMARLSAGVFPPRRPGQTDGDLRKELNERKAPRDSTILTRTELDIVRDMIAGKMVMSLPLQSVMRLRTAAAIEHKQLMQEYDAQHRQNGVEDKTLEDIEEEQQQRLHLERAKNLIDNQFEEVRAMNQVVMEAKCLAIRNAQLLEKKRHKEEQRKQEDELEKMMVLESNKAQRIYEERERQQKEGRMKNLAVIRAQLDERDIDRIQKLEAHQQEKEAMTRHIEQLREEEAAEKLRRQEAARRLMEDAALSNAEQIKLKKRQQELELAEDKRVAEYIKEKEERERRFAEKQQRIREEKEREIARVRAQQQRVQDKQAELDEIRAKRAQEAHARETQRKEKERKEHERAILQDLAHVREQQMEERKRIKAQQHQQELEELEHIVAIQKLALEKDQERKARAQQLHEENSLAVLKQIMEVEERRRHERQEHVAEGNQILMQMRDREAAIEAIRQRKLAELEELGVPEEYSKALMKKIRVRGAM
;
A
#
# COMPACT_ATOMS: atom_id res chain seq x y z
N MET A 1 -26.63 12.23 -84.87
CA MET A 1 -26.58 13.50 -84.11
C MET A 1 -27.17 14.71 -84.87
N ALA A 2 -28.15 14.51 -85.77
CA ALA A 2 -28.76 15.62 -86.53
C ALA A 2 -30.05 16.18 -85.88
N SER A 3 -30.62 15.50 -84.87
CA SER A 3 -31.87 15.92 -84.21
C SER A 3 -31.66 16.73 -82.92
N MET A 4 -30.42 16.87 -82.41
CA MET A 4 -30.11 17.71 -81.23
C MET A 4 -29.72 19.15 -81.60
N MET A 5 -29.33 19.41 -82.86
CA MET A 5 -28.96 20.77 -83.32
C MET A 5 -30.17 21.65 -83.66
N ALA A 6 -31.34 21.05 -83.94
CA ALA A 6 -32.53 21.78 -84.39
C ALA A 6 -33.30 22.48 -83.25
N ARG A 7 -33.02 22.18 -81.97
CA ARG A 7 -33.70 22.82 -80.82
C ARG A 7 -32.87 23.94 -80.16
N LEU A 8 -31.63 24.15 -80.60
CA LEU A 8 -30.75 25.22 -80.10
C LEU A 8 -30.65 26.44 -81.04
N SER A 9 -31.15 26.35 -82.26
CA SER A 9 -31.09 27.43 -83.26
C SER A 9 -32.27 28.41 -83.24
N ALA A 10 -33.36 28.07 -82.54
CA ALA A 10 -34.58 28.89 -82.51
C ALA A 10 -34.45 30.23 -81.76
N GLY A 11 -33.33 30.47 -81.06
CA GLY A 11 -33.06 31.72 -80.33
C GLY A 11 -32.08 32.68 -81.00
N VAL A 12 -31.26 32.20 -81.95
CA VAL A 12 -30.12 32.96 -82.51
C VAL A 12 -30.56 33.88 -83.65
N PHE A 13 -31.55 33.48 -84.45
CA PHE A 13 -32.01 34.23 -85.62
C PHE A 13 -33.50 34.62 -85.50
N PRO A 14 -33.82 35.81 -84.95
CA PRO A 14 -35.20 36.27 -84.84
C PRO A 14 -35.79 36.72 -86.20
N PRO A 15 -37.12 36.62 -86.42
CA PRO A 15 -37.76 37.17 -87.60
C PRO A 15 -37.68 38.71 -87.61
N ARG A 16 -37.36 39.30 -88.77
CA ARG A 16 -37.23 40.75 -88.94
C ARG A 16 -38.54 41.46 -88.60
N ARG A 17 -38.47 42.48 -87.74
CA ARG A 17 -39.65 43.30 -87.41
C ARG A 17 -39.97 44.27 -88.55
N PRO A 18 -41.25 44.62 -88.79
CA PRO A 18 -41.61 45.60 -89.81
C PRO A 18 -40.92 46.95 -89.53
N GLY A 19 -40.13 47.46 -90.49
CA GLY A 19 -39.40 48.72 -90.37
C GLY A 19 -38.00 48.66 -89.76
N GLN A 20 -37.51 47.48 -89.34
CA GLN A 20 -36.15 47.31 -88.81
C GLN A 20 -35.11 47.43 -89.93
N THR A 21 -34.04 48.24 -89.74
CA THR A 21 -32.96 48.39 -90.73
C THR A 21 -31.97 47.22 -90.66
N ASP A 22 -31.21 46.98 -91.72
CA ASP A 22 -30.25 45.86 -91.77
C ASP A 22 -29.09 46.03 -90.78
N GLY A 23 -28.73 47.28 -90.47
CA GLY A 23 -27.74 47.59 -89.43
C GLY A 23 -28.24 47.24 -88.02
N ASP A 24 -29.51 47.50 -87.72
CA ASP A 24 -30.11 47.17 -86.42
C ASP A 24 -30.25 45.65 -86.26
N LEU A 25 -30.61 44.94 -87.33
CA LEU A 25 -30.66 43.48 -87.33
C LEU A 25 -29.26 42.87 -87.10
N ARG A 26 -28.21 43.45 -87.70
CA ARG A 26 -26.81 43.00 -87.52
C ARG A 26 -26.33 43.17 -86.08
N LYS A 27 -26.71 44.27 -85.43
CA LYS A 27 -26.41 44.51 -84.01
C LYS A 27 -27.10 43.48 -83.12
N GLU A 28 -28.39 43.23 -83.34
CA GLU A 28 -29.15 42.25 -82.56
C GLU A 28 -28.61 40.81 -82.74
N LEU A 29 -28.15 40.45 -83.95
CA LEU A 29 -27.51 39.16 -84.23
C LEU A 29 -26.14 39.01 -83.54
N ASN A 30 -25.34 40.09 -83.52
CA ASN A 30 -24.05 40.09 -82.83
C ASN A 30 -24.21 39.97 -81.31
N GLU A 31 -25.20 40.65 -80.72
CA GLU A 31 -25.54 40.53 -79.29
C GLU A 31 -25.96 39.10 -78.92
N ARG A 32 -26.63 38.40 -79.83
CA ARG A 32 -27.04 37.00 -79.66
C ARG A 32 -25.96 35.97 -80.04
N LYS A 33 -24.72 36.42 -80.29
CA LYS A 33 -23.56 35.60 -80.68
C LYS A 33 -23.76 34.79 -81.97
N ALA A 34 -24.37 35.40 -82.99
CA ALA A 34 -24.42 34.79 -84.32
C ALA A 34 -23.00 34.64 -84.92
N PRO A 35 -22.75 33.61 -85.77
CA PRO A 35 -21.47 33.44 -86.46
C PRO A 35 -21.11 34.67 -87.31
N ARG A 36 -19.84 35.10 -87.23
CA ARG A 36 -19.35 36.32 -87.92
C ARG A 36 -19.48 36.28 -89.44
N ASP A 37 -19.59 35.09 -90.02
CA ASP A 37 -19.69 34.85 -91.47
C ASP A 37 -21.14 34.85 -92.02
N SER A 38 -22.13 35.20 -91.20
CA SER A 38 -23.52 35.29 -91.66
C SER A 38 -23.74 36.48 -92.61
N THR A 39 -24.43 36.28 -93.73
CA THR A 39 -24.78 37.34 -94.71
C THR A 39 -26.29 37.59 -94.69
N ILE A 40 -26.71 38.86 -94.71
CA ILE A 40 -28.14 39.24 -94.78
C ILE A 40 -28.48 39.39 -96.27
N LEU A 41 -29.39 38.55 -96.79
CA LEU A 41 -29.89 38.64 -98.15
C LEU A 41 -31.25 39.31 -98.16
N THR A 42 -31.44 40.28 -99.05
CA THR A 42 -32.76 40.87 -99.31
C THR A 42 -33.64 39.87 -100.07
N ARG A 43 -34.98 40.03 -100.01
CA ARG A 43 -35.91 39.13 -100.74
C ARG A 43 -35.60 39.09 -102.24
N THR A 44 -35.24 40.23 -102.83
CA THR A 44 -34.85 40.34 -104.24
C THR A 44 -33.58 39.58 -104.58
N GLU A 45 -32.57 39.60 -103.70
CA GLU A 45 -31.33 38.82 -103.91
C GLU A 45 -31.59 37.32 -103.72
N LEU A 46 -32.47 36.95 -102.79
CA LEU A 46 -32.89 35.57 -102.59
C LEU A 46 -33.66 35.05 -103.80
N ASP A 47 -34.49 35.87 -104.42
CA ASP A 47 -35.23 35.52 -105.64
C ASP A 47 -34.27 35.39 -106.84
N ILE A 48 -33.25 36.26 -106.96
CA ILE A 48 -32.19 36.13 -107.98
C ILE A 48 -31.40 34.82 -107.80
N VAL A 49 -31.01 34.49 -106.57
CA VAL A 49 -30.29 33.23 -106.29
C VAL A 49 -31.20 32.02 -106.55
N ARG A 50 -32.49 32.11 -106.23
CA ARG A 50 -33.47 31.07 -106.55
C ARG A 50 -33.67 30.92 -108.05
N ASP A 51 -33.68 32.00 -108.81
CA ASP A 51 -33.78 31.97 -110.27
C ASP A 51 -32.51 31.42 -110.94
N MET A 52 -31.32 31.66 -110.35
CA MET A 52 -30.07 30.99 -110.75
C MET A 52 -30.11 29.49 -110.46
N ILE A 53 -30.58 29.07 -109.28
CA ILE A 53 -30.68 27.65 -108.91
C ILE A 53 -31.79 26.93 -109.70
N ALA A 54 -32.88 27.62 -110.01
CA ALA A 54 -34.00 27.10 -110.83
C ALA A 54 -33.69 27.11 -112.35
N GLY A 55 -32.48 27.53 -112.76
CA GLY A 55 -31.98 27.41 -114.12
C GLY A 55 -32.68 28.31 -115.15
N LYS A 56 -33.33 29.40 -114.73
CA LYS A 56 -34.10 30.30 -115.64
C LYS A 56 -33.29 31.42 -116.29
N MET A 57 -31.98 31.44 -116.11
CA MET A 57 -31.08 32.42 -116.75
C MET A 57 -30.01 31.69 -117.56
N VAL A 58 -30.39 31.25 -118.77
CA VAL A 58 -29.46 30.82 -119.81
C VAL A 58 -29.22 32.03 -120.70
N MET A 59 -28.06 32.66 -120.58
CA MET A 59 -27.55 33.57 -121.62
C MET A 59 -26.18 33.08 -122.09
N SER A 60 -26.26 32.34 -123.19
CA SER A 60 -25.22 32.13 -124.18
C SER A 60 -24.87 33.42 -124.92
N LEU A 61 -23.57 33.55 -125.24
CA LEU A 61 -22.89 34.40 -126.27
C LEU A 61 -22.14 35.65 -125.75
N PRO A 62 -21.05 36.08 -126.42
CA PRO A 62 -19.88 35.31 -126.84
C PRO A 62 -18.55 35.98 -126.39
N LEU A 63 -17.47 35.19 -126.42
CA LEU A 63 -16.10 35.62 -126.19
C LEU A 63 -15.58 36.35 -127.44
N GLN A 64 -15.68 37.68 -127.54
CA GLN A 64 -14.78 38.52 -128.36
C GLN A 64 -14.96 40.03 -128.11
N SER A 65 -13.81 40.71 -128.01
CA SER A 65 -13.57 42.16 -128.12
C SER A 65 -14.27 43.12 -127.14
N VAL A 66 -13.61 43.40 -126.01
CA VAL A 66 -13.53 44.77 -125.47
C VAL A 66 -12.08 45.00 -125.00
N MET A 67 -11.18 45.34 -125.93
CA MET A 67 -10.00 46.13 -125.55
C MET A 67 -10.52 47.48 -125.07
N ARG A 68 -10.62 47.66 -123.75
CA ARG A 68 -10.70 49.01 -123.18
C ARG A 68 -9.42 49.72 -123.58
N LEU A 69 -9.54 50.77 -124.40
CA LEU A 69 -8.47 51.74 -124.68
C LEU A 69 -7.87 52.14 -123.34
N ARG A 70 -6.65 51.67 -123.05
CA ARG A 70 -5.87 52.14 -121.92
C ARG A 70 -5.47 53.58 -122.27
N THR A 71 -5.95 54.54 -121.50
CA THR A 71 -5.50 55.93 -121.62
C THR A 71 -3.99 56.00 -121.38
N ALA A 72 -3.27 56.93 -122.04
CA ALA A 72 -1.82 57.06 -121.88
C ALA A 72 -1.40 57.20 -120.41
N ALA A 73 -2.19 57.93 -119.62
CA ALA A 73 -2.01 58.06 -118.17
C ALA A 73 -2.11 56.72 -117.40
N ALA A 74 -2.91 55.76 -117.86
CA ALA A 74 -3.00 54.43 -117.24
C ALA A 74 -1.80 53.53 -117.60
N ILE A 75 -1.13 53.79 -118.73
CA ILE A 75 0.10 53.11 -119.12
C ILE A 75 1.29 53.69 -118.35
N GLU A 76 1.38 55.02 -118.23
CA GLU A 76 2.41 55.71 -117.45
C GLU A 76 2.31 55.38 -115.95
N HIS A 77 1.10 55.37 -115.37
CA HIS A 77 0.90 54.95 -113.99
C HIS A 77 1.28 53.47 -113.78
N LYS A 78 1.04 52.61 -114.78
CA LYS A 78 1.46 51.21 -114.71
C LYS A 78 2.97 51.06 -114.84
N GLN A 79 3.64 51.88 -115.65
CA GLN A 79 5.09 51.90 -115.77
C GLN A 79 5.75 52.43 -114.49
N LEU A 80 5.24 53.52 -113.90
CA LEU A 80 5.70 54.01 -112.60
C LEU A 80 5.49 52.99 -111.49
N MET A 81 4.35 52.28 -111.47
CA MET A 81 4.11 51.21 -110.50
C MET A 81 5.04 50.01 -110.73
N GLN A 82 5.38 49.70 -111.99
CA GLN A 82 6.36 48.67 -112.33
C GLN A 82 7.79 49.07 -111.99
N GLU A 83 8.16 50.34 -112.14
CA GLU A 83 9.46 50.88 -111.74
C GLU A 83 9.57 50.95 -110.23
N TYR A 84 8.50 51.31 -109.52
CA TYR A 84 8.44 51.28 -108.06
C TYR A 84 8.50 49.85 -107.52
N ASP A 85 7.79 48.90 -108.13
CA ASP A 85 7.92 47.46 -107.83
C ASP A 85 9.31 46.92 -108.17
N ALA A 86 9.93 47.36 -109.27
CA ALA A 86 11.27 46.97 -109.66
C ALA A 86 12.34 47.55 -108.72
N GLN A 87 12.17 48.79 -108.26
CA GLN A 87 13.03 49.43 -107.26
C GLN A 87 12.87 48.78 -105.89
N HIS A 88 11.66 48.40 -105.47
CA HIS A 88 11.43 47.62 -104.24
C HIS A 88 12.06 46.22 -104.32
N ARG A 89 11.94 45.53 -105.46
CA ARG A 89 12.63 44.26 -105.69
C ARG A 89 14.16 44.39 -105.75
N GLN A 90 14.68 45.48 -106.30
CA GLN A 90 16.13 45.74 -106.32
C GLN A 90 16.70 46.14 -104.95
N ASN A 91 15.92 46.85 -104.13
CA ASN A 91 16.31 47.24 -102.77
C ASN A 91 16.14 46.10 -101.75
N GLY A 92 15.55 44.96 -102.14
CA GLY A 92 15.54 43.72 -101.36
C GLY A 92 14.82 43.82 -100.02
N VAL A 93 13.90 44.78 -99.85
CA VAL A 93 13.07 44.87 -98.66
C VAL A 93 11.72 44.23 -98.98
N GLU A 94 11.67 42.91 -98.89
CA GLU A 94 10.40 42.20 -98.74
C GLU A 94 9.86 42.47 -97.33
N ASP A 95 8.56 42.74 -97.19
CA ASP A 95 7.88 42.78 -95.90
C ASP A 95 7.92 41.37 -95.28
N LYS A 96 8.96 41.10 -94.48
CA LYS A 96 9.14 39.82 -93.78
C LYS A 96 7.87 39.49 -92.99
N THR A 97 7.34 38.29 -93.15
CA THR A 97 6.17 37.86 -92.36
C THR A 97 6.56 37.69 -90.89
N LEU A 98 5.59 37.71 -89.98
CA LEU A 98 5.85 37.54 -88.53
C LEU A 98 6.60 36.22 -88.25
N GLU A 99 6.29 35.17 -89.00
CA GLU A 99 6.98 33.87 -88.91
C GLU A 99 8.46 33.98 -89.31
N ASP A 100 8.78 34.71 -90.38
CA ASP A 100 10.18 34.93 -90.81
C ASP A 100 10.99 35.72 -89.77
N ILE A 101 10.37 36.69 -89.08
CA ILE A 101 11.02 37.48 -88.03
C ILE A 101 11.28 36.62 -86.79
N GLU A 102 10.35 35.75 -86.41
CA GLU A 102 10.52 34.80 -85.31
C GLU A 102 11.61 33.76 -85.62
N GLU A 103 11.64 33.23 -86.85
CA GLU A 103 12.68 32.32 -87.30
C GLU A 103 14.06 32.99 -87.28
N GLU A 104 14.18 34.23 -87.74
CA GLU A 104 15.43 34.99 -87.66
C GLU A 104 15.88 35.23 -86.21
N GLN A 105 14.96 35.48 -85.27
CA GLN A 105 15.29 35.63 -83.85
C GLN A 105 15.74 34.31 -83.24
N GLN A 106 15.06 33.20 -83.54
CA GLN A 106 15.47 31.88 -83.09
C GLN A 106 16.84 31.51 -83.65
N GLN A 107 17.08 31.75 -84.94
CA GLN A 107 18.39 31.55 -85.56
C GLN A 107 19.46 32.39 -84.87
N ARG A 108 19.19 33.66 -84.54
CA ARG A 108 20.12 34.50 -83.76
C ARG A 108 20.40 33.93 -82.37
N LEU A 109 19.37 33.51 -81.64
CA LEU A 109 19.53 32.87 -80.31
C LEU A 109 20.31 31.56 -80.40
N HIS A 110 20.08 30.76 -81.45
CA HIS A 110 20.82 29.53 -81.70
C HIS A 110 22.28 29.82 -82.03
N LEU A 111 22.54 30.85 -82.85
CA LEU A 111 23.90 31.30 -83.17
C LEU A 111 24.61 31.86 -81.93
N GLU A 112 23.95 32.64 -81.08
CA GLU A 112 24.50 33.12 -79.81
C GLU A 112 24.76 31.96 -78.83
N ARG A 113 23.85 30.99 -78.74
CA ARG A 113 24.05 29.80 -77.91
C ARG A 113 25.20 28.94 -78.42
N ALA A 114 25.33 28.79 -79.74
CA ALA A 114 26.44 28.11 -80.37
C ALA A 114 27.77 28.83 -80.12
N LYS A 115 27.79 30.17 -80.26
CA LYS A 115 28.94 31.00 -79.90
C LYS A 115 29.32 30.81 -78.43
N ASN A 116 28.37 30.92 -77.50
CA ASN A 116 28.62 30.68 -76.07
C ASN A 116 29.16 29.27 -75.79
N LEU A 117 28.70 28.24 -76.51
CA LEU A 117 29.22 26.87 -76.35
C LEU A 117 30.66 26.76 -76.85
N ILE A 118 30.99 27.43 -77.96
CA ILE A 118 32.37 27.51 -78.48
C ILE A 118 33.23 28.29 -77.49
N ASP A 119 32.75 29.42 -76.97
CA ASP A 119 33.47 30.25 -76.01
C ASP A 119 33.73 29.50 -74.69
N ASN A 120 32.79 28.66 -74.25
CA ASN A 120 32.97 27.80 -73.08
C ASN A 120 34.00 26.67 -73.29
N GLN A 121 34.40 26.38 -74.53
CA GLN A 121 35.45 25.38 -74.80
C GLN A 121 36.87 25.95 -74.61
N PHE A 122 37.04 27.27 -74.62
CA PHE A 122 38.33 27.90 -74.30
C PHE A 122 38.81 27.48 -72.91
N GLU A 123 40.12 27.26 -72.76
CA GLU A 123 40.71 26.71 -71.53
C GLU A 123 40.58 27.70 -70.37
N GLU A 124 40.72 29.00 -70.63
CA GLU A 124 40.58 30.07 -69.65
C GLU A 124 39.15 30.15 -69.11
N VAL A 125 38.15 29.99 -69.99
CA VAL A 125 36.73 29.99 -69.60
C VAL A 125 36.40 28.74 -68.79
N ARG A 126 36.97 27.58 -69.12
CA ARG A 126 36.86 26.37 -68.27
C ARG A 126 37.49 26.57 -66.89
N ALA A 127 38.66 27.20 -66.81
CA ALA A 127 39.30 27.53 -65.53
C ALA A 127 38.45 28.50 -64.70
N MET A 128 37.87 29.54 -65.32
CA MET A 128 36.95 30.46 -64.65
C MET A 128 35.68 29.75 -64.16
N ASN A 129 35.09 28.89 -64.98
CA ASN A 129 33.93 28.08 -64.60
C ASN A 129 34.25 27.14 -63.42
N GLN A 130 35.46 26.58 -63.36
CA GLN A 130 35.92 25.79 -62.23
C GLN A 130 35.98 26.62 -60.94
N VAL A 131 36.57 27.82 -60.99
CA VAL A 131 36.63 28.74 -59.83
C VAL A 131 35.23 29.14 -59.36
N VAL A 132 34.30 29.41 -60.29
CA VAL A 132 32.90 29.73 -59.95
C VAL A 132 32.21 28.54 -59.29
N MET A 133 32.46 27.31 -59.76
CA MET A 133 31.92 26.10 -59.14
C MET A 133 32.49 25.87 -57.74
N GLU A 134 33.79 26.06 -57.55
CA GLU A 134 34.44 25.99 -56.25
C GLU A 134 33.87 27.04 -55.28
N ALA A 135 33.67 28.28 -55.75
CA ALA A 135 33.04 29.34 -54.97
C ALA A 135 31.60 29.01 -54.56
N LYS A 136 30.79 28.42 -55.47
CA LYS A 136 29.44 27.93 -55.15
C LYS A 136 29.46 26.83 -54.09
N CYS A 137 30.36 25.85 -54.23
CA CYS A 137 30.54 24.79 -53.25
C CYS A 137 30.97 25.34 -51.88
N LEU A 138 31.88 26.31 -51.85
CA LEU A 138 32.31 26.99 -50.64
C LEU A 138 31.17 27.77 -49.99
N ALA A 139 30.33 28.46 -50.76
CA ALA A 139 29.17 29.18 -50.26
C ALA A 139 28.16 28.24 -49.58
N ILE A 140 27.85 27.11 -50.23
CA ILE A 140 26.96 26.08 -49.67
C ILE A 140 27.59 25.47 -48.40
N ARG A 141 28.88 25.15 -48.41
CA ARG A 141 29.59 24.62 -47.24
C ARG A 141 29.55 25.60 -46.07
N ASN A 142 29.75 26.89 -46.33
CA ASN A 142 29.70 27.92 -45.29
C ASN A 142 28.29 28.07 -44.70
N ALA A 143 27.26 28.01 -45.54
CA ALA A 143 25.86 27.98 -45.09
C ALA A 143 25.58 26.76 -44.20
N GLN A 144 25.99 25.56 -44.63
CA GLN A 144 25.85 24.32 -43.84
C GLN A 144 26.60 24.38 -42.51
N LEU A 145 27.80 24.98 -42.48
CA LEU A 145 28.56 25.17 -41.25
C LEU A 145 27.86 26.12 -40.28
N LEU A 146 27.22 27.19 -40.79
CA LEU A 146 26.42 28.10 -39.97
C LEU A 146 25.17 27.41 -39.42
N GLU A 147 24.45 26.65 -40.24
CA GLU A 147 23.29 25.86 -39.79
C GLU A 147 23.69 24.83 -38.73
N LYS A 148 24.80 24.12 -38.94
CA LYS A 148 25.32 23.15 -37.95
C LYS A 148 25.70 23.82 -36.64
N LYS A 149 26.25 25.04 -36.67
CA LYS A 149 26.52 25.82 -35.45
C LYS A 149 25.22 26.21 -34.74
N ARG A 150 24.22 26.70 -35.46
CA ARG A 150 22.89 27.03 -34.90
C ARG A 150 22.23 25.82 -34.26
N HIS A 151 22.20 24.68 -34.95
CA HIS A 151 21.67 23.45 -34.38
C HIS A 151 22.40 23.01 -33.12
N LYS A 152 23.72 23.14 -33.07
CA LYS A 152 24.49 22.82 -31.86
C LYS A 152 24.18 23.77 -30.70
N GLU A 153 23.96 25.05 -30.98
CA GLU A 153 23.55 26.02 -29.96
C GLU A 153 22.12 25.76 -29.45
N GLU A 154 21.20 25.38 -30.32
CA GLU A 154 19.84 24.97 -29.95
C GLU A 154 19.85 23.71 -29.09
N GLN A 155 20.62 22.69 -29.48
CA GLN A 155 20.80 21.46 -28.71
C GLN A 155 21.36 21.76 -27.31
N ARG A 156 22.39 22.61 -27.21
CA ARG A 156 22.93 23.02 -25.91
C ARG A 156 21.89 23.73 -25.03
N LYS A 157 21.09 24.62 -25.60
CA LYS A 157 20.02 25.29 -24.84
C LYS A 157 18.96 24.30 -24.34
N GLN A 158 18.60 23.31 -25.16
CA GLN A 158 17.67 22.24 -24.76
C GLN A 158 18.27 21.35 -23.67
N GLU A 159 19.55 20.99 -23.78
CA GLU A 159 20.30 20.26 -22.74
C GLU A 159 20.31 21.06 -21.43
N ASP A 160 20.65 22.35 -21.47
CA ASP A 160 20.64 23.23 -20.29
C ASP A 160 19.23 23.34 -19.65
N GLU A 161 18.17 23.36 -20.46
CA GLU A 161 16.78 23.37 -19.97
C GLU A 161 16.40 22.03 -19.31
N LEU A 162 16.77 20.90 -19.92
CA LEU A 162 16.60 19.57 -19.36
C LEU A 162 17.36 19.39 -18.04
N GLU A 163 18.60 19.86 -17.96
CA GLU A 163 19.39 19.84 -16.72
C GLU A 163 18.71 20.64 -15.61
N LYS A 164 18.20 21.83 -15.91
CA LYS A 164 17.42 22.63 -14.94
C LYS A 164 16.18 21.91 -14.47
N MET A 165 15.44 21.27 -15.38
CA MET A 165 14.25 20.48 -15.03
C MET A 165 14.62 19.29 -14.13
N MET A 166 15.69 18.57 -14.45
CA MET A 166 16.18 17.45 -13.64
C MET A 166 16.61 17.90 -12.23
N VAL A 167 17.30 19.05 -12.11
CA VAL A 167 17.69 19.62 -10.81
C VAL A 167 16.46 20.03 -10.00
N LEU A 168 15.44 20.61 -10.63
CA LEU A 168 14.18 20.95 -9.96
C LEU A 168 13.45 19.70 -9.46
N GLU A 169 13.40 18.64 -10.24
CA GLU A 169 12.80 17.36 -9.81
C GLU A 169 13.60 16.71 -8.66
N SER A 170 14.93 16.72 -8.75
CA SER A 170 15.80 16.24 -7.67
C SER A 170 15.57 17.02 -6.37
N ASN A 171 15.51 18.35 -6.44
CA ASN A 171 15.20 19.19 -5.29
C ASN A 171 13.79 18.94 -4.73
N LYS A 172 12.79 18.69 -5.59
CA LYS A 172 11.44 18.30 -5.14
C LYS A 172 11.47 16.95 -4.42
N ALA A 173 12.19 15.97 -4.94
CA ALA A 173 12.36 14.67 -4.31
C ALA A 173 13.04 14.80 -2.94
N GLN A 174 14.12 15.58 -2.85
CA GLN A 174 14.80 15.88 -1.58
C GLN A 174 13.85 16.52 -0.56
N ARG A 175 13.04 17.51 -0.95
CA ARG A 175 12.04 18.11 -0.06
C ARG A 175 11.05 17.09 0.50
N ILE A 176 10.57 16.17 -0.34
CA ILE A 176 9.66 15.10 0.11
C ILE A 176 10.36 14.19 1.15
N TYR A 177 11.64 13.87 0.95
CA TYR A 177 12.40 13.09 1.92
C TYR A 177 12.60 13.85 3.24
N GLU A 178 12.94 15.14 3.18
CA GLU A 178 13.07 16.00 4.36
C GLU A 178 11.76 16.12 5.14
N GLU A 179 10.63 16.29 4.43
CA GLU A 179 9.30 16.33 5.05
C GLU A 179 8.95 15.00 5.76
N ARG A 180 9.24 13.87 5.13
CA ARG A 180 9.08 12.55 5.77
C ARG A 180 9.96 12.41 7.01
N GLU A 181 11.21 12.87 6.96
CA GLU A 181 12.10 12.83 8.12
C GLU A 181 11.62 13.73 9.25
N ARG A 182 11.10 14.93 8.93
CA ARG A 182 10.45 15.83 9.90
C ARG A 182 9.26 15.17 10.55
N GLN A 183 8.36 14.57 9.78
CA GLN A 183 7.21 13.83 10.31
C GLN A 183 7.64 12.68 11.24
N GLN A 184 8.70 11.95 10.89
CA GLN A 184 9.25 10.91 11.77
C GLN A 184 9.88 11.49 13.05
N LYS A 185 10.57 12.64 12.98
CA LYS A 185 11.10 13.33 14.16
C LYS A 185 9.97 13.82 15.06
N GLU A 186 8.94 14.46 14.50
CA GLU A 186 7.76 14.90 15.25
C GLU A 186 7.01 13.72 15.88
N GLY A 187 6.85 12.61 15.15
CA GLY A 187 6.28 11.37 15.68
C GLY A 187 7.08 10.84 16.87
N ARG A 188 8.42 10.82 16.76
CA ARG A 188 9.31 10.45 17.87
C ARG A 188 9.18 11.38 19.08
N MET A 189 9.09 12.70 18.85
CA MET A 189 8.91 13.68 19.93
C MET A 189 7.55 13.53 20.62
N LYS A 190 6.48 13.30 19.86
CA LYS A 190 5.14 13.02 20.41
C LYS A 190 5.14 11.73 21.23
N ASN A 191 5.74 10.66 20.72
CA ASN A 191 5.85 9.39 21.44
C ASN A 191 6.67 9.55 22.73
N LEU A 192 7.79 10.28 22.67
CA LEU A 192 8.59 10.59 23.86
C LEU A 192 7.80 11.40 24.89
N ALA A 193 7.00 12.38 24.45
CA ALA A 193 6.15 13.18 25.34
C ALA A 193 5.08 12.31 26.02
N VAL A 194 4.46 11.38 25.28
CA VAL A 194 3.49 10.42 25.86
C VAL A 194 4.17 9.52 26.89
N ILE A 195 5.36 8.98 26.58
CA ILE A 195 6.12 8.14 27.51
C ILE A 195 6.50 8.91 28.78
N ARG A 196 6.92 10.18 28.65
CA ARG A 196 7.20 11.04 29.81
C ARG A 196 5.96 11.23 30.66
N ALA A 197 4.82 11.58 30.05
CA ALA A 197 3.55 11.72 30.78
C ALA A 197 3.15 10.42 31.50
N GLN A 198 3.34 9.25 30.88
CA GLN A 198 3.09 7.95 31.51
C GLN A 198 4.05 7.65 32.67
N LEU A 199 5.32 8.07 32.59
CA LEU A 199 6.27 7.92 33.69
C LEU A 199 5.89 8.82 34.85
N ASP A 200 5.54 10.09 34.56
CA ASP A 200 5.09 11.05 35.56
C ASP A 200 3.82 10.54 36.27
N GLU A 201 2.86 9.99 35.52
CA GLU A 201 1.64 9.37 36.07
C GLU A 201 1.97 8.16 36.96
N ARG A 202 2.89 7.29 36.52
CA ARG A 202 3.35 6.14 37.34
C ARG A 202 4.09 6.58 38.60
N ASP A 203 4.82 7.69 38.57
CA ASP A 203 5.49 8.23 39.74
C ASP A 203 4.48 8.85 40.72
N ILE A 204 3.45 9.54 40.22
CA ILE A 204 2.32 10.01 41.04
C ILE A 204 1.61 8.82 41.71
N ASP A 205 1.29 7.76 40.96
CA ASP A 205 0.67 6.54 41.50
C ASP A 205 1.56 5.88 42.57
N ARG A 206 2.88 5.90 42.38
CA ARG A 206 3.83 5.36 43.36
C ARG A 206 3.79 6.18 44.65
N ILE A 207 3.76 7.51 44.54
CA ILE A 207 3.66 8.42 45.69
C ILE A 207 2.33 8.20 46.42
N GLN A 208 1.20 8.13 45.70
CA GLN A 208 -0.11 7.88 46.31
C GLN A 208 -0.17 6.55 47.06
N LYS A 209 0.42 5.48 46.52
CA LYS A 209 0.51 4.18 47.22
C LYS A 209 1.36 4.26 48.47
N LEU A 210 2.47 5.00 48.44
CA LEU A 210 3.31 5.22 49.60
C LEU A 210 2.57 6.02 50.68
N GLU A 211 1.82 7.06 50.29
CA GLU A 211 0.97 7.84 51.20
C GLU A 211 -0.15 6.99 51.81
N ALA A 212 -0.86 6.18 51.01
CA ALA A 212 -1.89 5.28 51.50
C ALA A 212 -1.32 4.27 52.53
N HIS A 213 -0.17 3.67 52.22
CA HIS A 213 0.50 2.76 53.14
C HIS A 213 1.02 3.46 54.41
N GLN A 214 1.44 4.72 54.32
CA GLN A 214 1.78 5.52 55.50
C GLN A 214 0.53 5.80 56.36
N GLN A 215 -0.59 6.15 55.75
CA GLN A 215 -1.87 6.35 56.45
C GLN A 215 -2.35 5.06 57.13
N GLU A 216 -2.25 3.91 56.46
CA GLU A 216 -2.56 2.60 57.05
C GLU A 216 -1.65 2.28 58.23
N LYS A 217 -0.34 2.55 58.10
CA LYS A 217 0.62 2.40 59.20
C LYS A 217 0.27 3.28 60.39
N GLU A 218 -0.03 4.55 60.16
CA GLU A 218 -0.43 5.49 61.21
C GLU A 218 -1.74 5.06 61.90
N ALA A 219 -2.72 4.58 61.13
CA ALA A 219 -3.97 4.05 61.67
C ALA A 219 -3.70 2.79 62.51
N MET A 220 -2.84 1.89 62.05
CA MET A 220 -2.43 0.71 62.79
C MET A 220 -1.69 1.06 64.09
N THR A 221 -0.76 2.03 64.06
CA THR A 221 -0.06 2.47 65.26
C THR A 221 -1.01 3.09 66.27
N ARG A 222 -1.95 3.95 65.83
CA ARG A 222 -2.98 4.52 66.71
C ARG A 222 -3.86 3.43 67.33
N HIS A 223 -4.23 2.41 66.56
CA HIS A 223 -5.00 1.29 67.08
C HIS A 223 -4.21 0.46 68.12
N ILE A 224 -2.93 0.22 67.88
CA ILE A 224 -2.03 -0.45 68.85
C ILE A 224 -1.90 0.38 70.13
N GLU A 225 -1.79 1.70 70.02
CA GLU A 225 -1.72 2.60 71.17
C GLU A 225 -3.01 2.54 71.99
N GLN A 226 -4.19 2.58 71.36
CA GLN A 226 -5.48 2.42 72.03
C GLN A 226 -5.57 1.07 72.76
N LEU A 227 -5.17 -0.03 72.12
CA LEU A 227 -5.15 -1.35 72.75
C LEU A 227 -4.18 -1.40 73.95
N ARG A 228 -3.02 -0.75 73.85
CA ARG A 228 -2.07 -0.64 74.98
C ARG A 228 -2.65 0.16 76.14
N GLU A 229 -3.37 1.24 75.87
CA GLU A 229 -4.06 2.04 76.89
C GLU A 229 -5.19 1.24 77.56
N GLU A 230 -6.00 0.52 76.78
CA GLU A 230 -7.04 -0.38 77.30
C GLU A 230 -6.45 -1.50 78.16
N GLU A 231 -5.37 -2.15 77.70
CA GLU A 231 -4.66 -3.16 78.50
C GLU A 231 -4.08 -2.57 79.80
N ALA A 232 -3.55 -1.34 79.76
CA ALA A 232 -3.03 -0.67 80.95
C ALA A 232 -4.17 -0.35 81.95
N ALA A 233 -5.31 0.13 81.45
CA ALA A 233 -6.51 0.38 82.25
C ALA A 233 -7.06 -0.93 82.85
N GLU A 234 -7.10 -2.02 82.09
CA GLU A 234 -7.50 -3.33 82.62
C GLU A 234 -6.52 -3.84 83.69
N LYS A 235 -5.21 -3.70 83.48
CA LYS A 235 -4.20 -4.07 84.49
C LYS A 235 -4.41 -3.28 85.78
N LEU A 236 -4.66 -1.98 85.69
CA LEU A 236 -4.99 -1.14 86.86
C LEU A 236 -6.28 -1.62 87.55
N ARG A 237 -7.35 -1.87 86.80
CA ARG A 237 -8.61 -2.40 87.35
C ARG A 237 -8.42 -3.75 88.04
N ARG A 238 -7.62 -4.65 87.46
CA ARG A 238 -7.28 -5.95 88.08
C ARG A 238 -6.47 -5.77 89.36
N GLN A 239 -5.51 -4.83 89.38
CA GLN A 239 -4.76 -4.52 90.60
C GLN A 239 -5.65 -3.92 91.69
N GLU A 240 -6.55 -3.01 91.35
CA GLU A 240 -7.52 -2.45 92.29
C GLU A 240 -8.49 -3.51 92.83
N ALA A 241 -9.02 -4.38 91.96
CA ALA A 241 -9.86 -5.50 92.37
C ALA A 241 -9.10 -6.48 93.28
N ALA A 242 -7.85 -6.80 92.96
CA ALA A 242 -7.00 -7.63 93.81
C ALA A 242 -6.72 -6.98 95.17
N ARG A 243 -6.48 -5.66 95.23
CA ARG A 243 -6.33 -4.91 96.48
C ARG A 243 -7.60 -4.96 97.32
N ARG A 244 -8.78 -4.71 96.73
CA ARG A 244 -10.07 -4.81 97.43
C ARG A 244 -10.32 -6.20 98.00
N LEU A 245 -10.08 -7.25 97.21
CA LEU A 245 -10.18 -8.63 97.70
C LEU A 245 -9.21 -8.92 98.86
N MET A 246 -8.00 -8.35 98.82
CA MET A 246 -7.02 -8.48 99.90
C MET A 246 -7.45 -7.73 101.16
N GLU A 247 -8.04 -6.54 101.02
CA GLU A 247 -8.62 -5.76 102.12
C GLU A 247 -9.81 -6.50 102.75
N ASP A 248 -10.72 -7.05 101.94
CA ASP A 248 -11.86 -7.84 102.39
C ASP A 248 -11.41 -9.12 103.13
N ALA A 249 -10.39 -9.80 102.60
CA ALA A 249 -9.78 -10.96 103.26
C ALA A 249 -9.10 -10.58 104.59
N ALA A 250 -8.44 -9.43 104.65
CA ALA A 250 -7.82 -8.92 105.88
C ALA A 250 -8.87 -8.55 106.94
N LEU A 251 -9.99 -7.92 106.53
CA LEU A 251 -11.11 -7.62 107.41
C LEU A 251 -11.77 -8.90 107.96
N SER A 252 -12.05 -9.86 107.08
CA SER A 252 -12.62 -11.15 107.48
C SER A 252 -11.68 -11.92 108.43
N ASN A 253 -10.37 -11.89 108.18
CA ASN A 253 -9.39 -12.50 109.07
C ASN A 253 -9.32 -11.77 110.43
N ALA A 254 -9.36 -10.44 110.44
CA ALA A 254 -9.42 -9.65 111.68
C ALA A 254 -10.69 -9.94 112.50
N GLU A 255 -11.83 -10.11 111.84
CA GLU A 255 -13.09 -10.54 112.47
C GLU A 255 -12.99 -11.96 113.05
N GLN A 256 -12.40 -12.90 112.32
CA GLN A 256 -12.15 -14.26 112.83
C GLN A 256 -11.23 -14.27 114.04
N ILE A 257 -10.17 -13.44 114.04
CA ILE A 257 -9.29 -13.29 115.21
C ILE A 257 -10.05 -12.72 116.41
N LYS A 258 -10.92 -11.73 116.21
CA LYS A 258 -11.78 -11.18 117.28
C LYS A 258 -12.75 -12.24 117.82
N LEU A 259 -13.35 -13.05 116.96
CA LEU A 259 -14.24 -14.15 117.37
C LEU A 259 -13.49 -15.21 118.18
N LYS A 260 -12.28 -15.61 117.73
CA LYS A 260 -11.43 -16.54 118.48
C LYS A 260 -11.02 -15.98 119.85
N LYS A 261 -10.68 -14.70 119.94
CA LYS A 261 -10.39 -14.04 121.23
C LYS A 261 -11.60 -14.03 122.16
N ARG A 262 -12.80 -13.76 121.65
CA ARG A 262 -14.05 -13.84 122.43
C ARG A 262 -14.34 -15.26 122.91
N GLN A 263 -14.09 -16.27 122.08
CA GLN A 263 -14.21 -17.67 122.47
C GLN A 263 -13.20 -18.02 123.58
N GLN A 264 -11.94 -17.61 123.46
CA GLN A 264 -10.93 -17.79 124.49
C GLN A 264 -11.28 -17.09 125.81
N GLU A 265 -11.85 -15.88 125.76
CA GLU A 265 -12.32 -15.17 126.95
C GLU A 265 -13.49 -15.89 127.65
N LEU A 266 -14.39 -16.51 126.87
CA LEU A 266 -15.47 -17.33 127.41
C LEU A 266 -14.95 -18.64 128.01
N GLU A 267 -14.03 -19.33 127.35
CA GLU A 267 -13.35 -20.52 127.87
C GLU A 267 -12.63 -20.21 129.18
N LEU A 268 -11.87 -19.10 129.24
CA LEU A 268 -11.21 -18.64 130.47
C LEU A 268 -12.20 -18.31 131.59
N ALA A 269 -13.39 -17.81 131.27
CA ALA A 269 -14.43 -17.55 132.25
C ALA A 269 -15.09 -18.84 132.76
N GLU A 270 -15.28 -19.83 131.89
CA GLU A 270 -15.74 -21.17 132.25
C GLU A 270 -14.71 -21.92 133.10
N ASP A 271 -13.43 -21.85 132.73
CA ASP A 271 -12.32 -22.43 133.50
C ASP A 271 -12.22 -21.82 134.90
N LYS A 272 -12.43 -20.50 135.04
CA LYS A 272 -12.48 -19.84 136.37
C LYS A 272 -13.65 -20.34 137.21
N ARG A 273 -14.84 -20.51 136.62
CA ARG A 273 -16.01 -21.07 137.31
C ARG A 273 -15.80 -22.54 137.72
N VAL A 274 -15.14 -23.32 136.86
CA VAL A 274 -14.76 -24.71 137.17
C VAL A 274 -13.72 -24.74 138.29
N ALA A 275 -12.72 -23.86 138.27
CA ALA A 275 -11.71 -23.77 139.32
C ALA A 275 -12.29 -23.35 140.67
N GLU A 276 -13.25 -22.41 140.69
CA GLU A 276 -13.97 -22.01 141.91
C GLU A 276 -14.83 -23.16 142.44
N TYR A 277 -15.54 -23.89 141.57
CA TYR A 277 -16.29 -25.08 141.94
C TYR A 277 -15.40 -26.21 142.48
N ILE A 278 -14.22 -26.42 141.88
CA ILE A 278 -13.22 -27.39 142.36
C ILE A 278 -12.67 -26.98 143.71
N LYS A 279 -12.34 -25.70 143.94
CA LYS A 279 -11.87 -25.22 145.25
C LYS A 279 -12.91 -25.42 146.35
N GLU A 280 -14.17 -25.10 146.08
CA GLU A 280 -15.26 -25.34 147.03
C GLU A 280 -15.48 -26.83 147.31
N LYS A 281 -15.32 -27.69 146.29
CA LYS A 281 -15.40 -29.14 146.44
C LYS A 281 -14.21 -29.68 147.24
N GLU A 282 -12.99 -29.22 146.97
CA GLU A 282 -11.77 -29.60 147.67
C GLU A 282 -11.79 -29.17 149.14
N GLU A 283 -12.36 -28.01 149.47
CA GLU A 283 -12.53 -27.57 150.88
C GLU A 283 -13.58 -28.40 151.63
N ARG A 284 -14.65 -28.83 150.94
CA ARG A 284 -15.65 -29.76 151.50
C ARG A 284 -15.06 -31.17 151.68
N GLU A 285 -14.20 -31.62 150.76
CA GLU A 285 -13.52 -32.90 150.82
C GLU A 285 -12.38 -32.93 151.85
N ARG A 286 -11.60 -31.85 152.03
CA ARG A 286 -10.58 -31.74 153.09
C ARG A 286 -11.18 -31.85 154.49
N ARG A 287 -12.32 -31.18 154.74
CA ARG A 287 -13.06 -31.27 156.03
C ARG A 287 -13.67 -32.65 156.29
N PHE A 288 -13.89 -33.45 155.25
CA PHE A 288 -14.38 -34.83 155.34
C PHE A 288 -13.23 -35.86 155.43
N ALA A 289 -12.10 -35.58 154.78
CA ALA A 289 -10.89 -36.41 154.77
C ALA A 289 -10.18 -36.42 156.12
N GLU A 290 -10.08 -35.28 156.83
CA GLU A 290 -9.48 -35.23 158.17
C GLU A 290 -10.29 -36.02 159.22
N LYS A 291 -11.61 -36.17 159.00
CA LYS A 291 -12.49 -37.00 159.84
C LYS A 291 -12.43 -38.50 159.47
N GLN A 292 -12.15 -38.83 158.20
CA GLN A 292 -12.03 -40.23 157.76
C GLN A 292 -10.62 -40.82 157.91
N GLN A 293 -9.55 -40.03 157.91
CA GLN A 293 -8.17 -40.54 158.03
C GLN A 293 -7.91 -41.23 159.38
N ARG A 294 -8.56 -40.81 160.47
CA ARG A 294 -8.48 -41.48 161.78
C ARG A 294 -9.22 -42.83 161.86
N ILE A 295 -10.08 -43.13 160.89
CA ILE A 295 -10.88 -44.38 160.81
C ILE A 295 -10.33 -45.31 159.70
N ARG A 296 -9.62 -44.75 158.71
CA ARG A 296 -9.01 -45.49 157.58
C ARG A 296 -7.72 -46.22 157.93
N GLU A 297 -7.06 -45.86 159.03
CA GLU A 297 -5.84 -46.55 159.49
C GLU A 297 -6.15 -47.84 160.29
N GLU A 298 -7.33 -47.97 160.91
CA GLU A 298 -7.79 -49.21 161.56
C GLU A 298 -8.48 -50.20 160.60
N LYS A 299 -8.82 -49.76 159.39
CA LYS A 299 -9.35 -50.62 158.30
C LYS A 299 -8.33 -50.86 157.21
N GLU A 300 -7.09 -51.05 157.67
CA GLU A 300 -6.26 -52.17 157.31
C GLU A 300 -6.96 -53.32 156.57
N ARG A 301 -6.24 -53.77 155.55
CA ARG A 301 -5.86 -55.18 155.34
C ARG A 301 -6.94 -56.19 154.91
N GLU A 302 -8.22 -55.85 154.83
CA GLU A 302 -9.23 -56.85 154.38
C GLU A 302 -9.82 -56.68 152.96
N ILE A 303 -9.54 -55.60 152.23
CA ILE A 303 -10.18 -55.40 150.89
C ILE A 303 -9.15 -55.16 149.78
N ALA A 304 -8.12 -56.01 149.77
CA ALA A 304 -7.27 -56.27 148.60
C ALA A 304 -7.90 -57.29 147.62
N ARG A 305 -9.13 -57.75 147.86
CA ARG A 305 -9.80 -58.82 147.08
C ARG A 305 -10.83 -58.36 146.02
N VAL A 306 -11.11 -57.06 145.86
CA VAL A 306 -12.13 -56.57 144.89
C VAL A 306 -11.51 -55.79 143.71
N ARG A 307 -10.18 -55.80 143.58
CA ARG A 307 -9.47 -55.15 142.46
C ARG A 307 -9.40 -56.02 141.18
N ALA A 308 -10.20 -57.10 141.12
CA ALA A 308 -10.22 -58.08 140.04
C ALA A 308 -11.48 -58.05 139.15
N GLN A 309 -12.41 -57.10 139.34
CA GLN A 309 -13.67 -57.13 138.60
C GLN A 309 -14.17 -55.77 138.12
N GLN A 310 -13.32 -55.05 137.38
CA GLN A 310 -13.75 -54.13 136.31
C GLN A 310 -12.57 -53.72 135.43
N GLN A 311 -12.17 -54.66 134.57
CA GLN A 311 -11.67 -54.35 133.23
C GLN A 311 -12.81 -53.69 132.40
N ARG A 312 -12.47 -53.12 131.25
CA ARG A 312 -13.34 -52.88 130.07
C ARG A 312 -14.12 -51.54 129.97
N VAL A 313 -13.44 -50.41 130.10
CA VAL A 313 -13.94 -49.14 129.53
C VAL A 313 -12.97 -48.48 128.54
N GLN A 314 -11.68 -48.86 128.49
CA GLN A 314 -10.73 -48.22 127.57
C GLN A 314 -10.66 -48.83 126.15
N ASP A 315 -11.40 -49.90 125.86
CA ASP A 315 -11.46 -50.50 124.52
C ASP A 315 -12.73 -50.14 123.72
N LYS A 316 -13.45 -49.06 124.09
CA LYS A 316 -14.68 -48.64 123.40
C LYS A 316 -14.56 -47.39 122.51
N GLN A 317 -13.35 -46.87 122.30
CA GLN A 317 -13.12 -45.74 121.39
C GLN A 317 -12.35 -46.11 120.12
N ALA A 318 -11.68 -47.27 120.06
CA ALA A 318 -10.90 -47.69 118.89
C ALA A 318 -11.74 -48.31 117.76
N GLU A 319 -12.97 -48.77 118.03
CA GLU A 319 -13.84 -49.41 117.02
C GLU A 319 -14.70 -48.44 116.20
N LEU A 320 -14.83 -47.16 116.61
CA LEU A 320 -15.68 -46.18 115.93
C LEU A 320 -14.98 -45.40 114.79
N ASP A 321 -13.64 -45.43 114.73
CA ASP A 321 -12.88 -44.78 113.65
C ASP A 321 -12.52 -45.73 112.49
N GLU A 322 -12.50 -47.05 112.71
CA GLU A 322 -12.29 -48.02 111.62
C GLU A 322 -13.49 -48.14 110.66
N ILE A 323 -14.71 -47.86 111.12
CA ILE A 323 -15.92 -47.98 110.30
C ILE A 323 -16.18 -46.72 109.45
N ARG A 324 -15.70 -45.53 109.85
CA ARG A 324 -15.76 -44.31 109.02
C ARG A 324 -14.72 -44.31 107.90
N ALA A 325 -13.51 -44.81 108.17
CA ALA A 325 -12.43 -44.86 107.19
C ALA A 325 -12.76 -45.75 105.97
N LYS A 326 -13.40 -46.91 106.19
CA LYS A 326 -13.70 -47.88 105.13
C LYS A 326 -14.82 -47.42 104.17
N ARG A 327 -15.82 -46.65 104.63
CA ARG A 327 -16.86 -46.05 103.75
C ARG A 327 -16.37 -44.81 102.98
N ALA A 328 -15.50 -44.00 103.57
CA ALA A 328 -14.91 -42.84 102.90
C ALA A 328 -14.00 -43.28 101.74
N GLN A 329 -13.21 -44.34 101.93
CA GLN A 329 -12.34 -44.91 100.90
C GLN A 329 -13.14 -45.53 99.74
N GLU A 330 -14.27 -46.20 100.01
CA GLU A 330 -15.11 -46.80 98.96
C GLU A 330 -15.91 -45.76 98.16
N ALA A 331 -16.41 -44.69 98.80
CA ALA A 331 -17.07 -43.57 98.10
C ALA A 331 -16.07 -42.81 97.20
N HIS A 332 -14.85 -42.55 97.70
CA HIS A 332 -13.81 -41.88 96.92
C HIS A 332 -13.34 -42.74 95.74
N ALA A 333 -13.23 -44.07 95.91
CA ALA A 333 -12.88 -44.99 94.82
C ALA A 333 -13.96 -45.08 93.73
N ARG A 334 -15.25 -45.01 94.10
CA ARG A 334 -16.37 -44.98 93.14
C ARG A 334 -16.41 -43.65 92.37
N GLU A 335 -16.12 -42.52 93.02
CA GLU A 335 -16.05 -41.22 92.36
C GLU A 335 -14.85 -41.07 91.44
N THR A 336 -13.67 -41.59 91.80
CA THR A 336 -12.49 -41.57 90.91
C THR A 336 -12.71 -42.43 89.68
N GLN A 337 -13.29 -43.63 89.83
CA GLN A 337 -13.63 -44.47 88.68
C GLN A 337 -14.67 -43.84 87.75
N ARG A 338 -15.65 -43.09 88.28
CA ARG A 338 -16.61 -42.32 87.45
C ARG A 338 -15.91 -41.18 86.72
N LYS A 339 -15.10 -40.37 87.41
CA LYS A 339 -14.33 -39.27 86.81
C LYS A 339 -13.31 -39.76 85.77
N GLU A 340 -12.71 -40.94 85.96
CA GLU A 340 -11.82 -41.54 84.96
C GLU A 340 -12.57 -42.06 83.73
N LYS A 341 -13.77 -42.63 83.90
CA LYS A 341 -14.62 -43.03 82.76
C LYS A 341 -15.07 -41.82 81.95
N GLU A 342 -15.54 -40.77 82.61
CA GLU A 342 -15.96 -39.52 81.96
C GLU A 342 -14.79 -38.84 81.22
N ARG A 343 -13.58 -38.82 81.81
CA ARG A 343 -12.37 -38.33 81.13
C ARG A 343 -12.01 -39.15 79.89
N LYS A 344 -12.04 -40.49 79.99
CA LYS A 344 -11.77 -41.37 78.85
C LYS A 344 -12.83 -41.25 77.75
N GLU A 345 -14.08 -41.04 78.11
CA GLU A 345 -15.17 -40.79 77.16
C GLU A 345 -15.02 -39.42 76.48
N HIS A 346 -14.65 -38.38 77.23
CA HIS A 346 -14.38 -37.06 76.67
C HIS A 346 -13.14 -37.05 75.75
N GLU A 347 -12.05 -37.71 76.15
CA GLU A 347 -10.86 -37.89 75.30
C GLU A 347 -11.21 -38.66 74.01
N ARG A 348 -12.05 -39.70 74.10
CA ARG A 348 -12.54 -40.42 72.91
C ARG A 348 -13.39 -39.53 72.00
N ALA A 349 -14.27 -38.71 72.56
CA ALA A 349 -15.07 -37.76 71.79
C ALA A 349 -14.18 -36.75 71.06
N ILE A 350 -13.20 -36.15 71.76
CA ILE A 350 -12.23 -35.21 71.14
C ILE A 350 -11.43 -35.88 70.02
N LEU A 351 -10.98 -37.14 70.21
CA LEU A 351 -10.25 -37.86 69.18
C LEU A 351 -11.12 -38.19 67.95
N GLN A 352 -12.40 -38.49 68.16
CA GLN A 352 -13.38 -38.70 67.08
C GLN A 352 -13.65 -37.41 66.31
N ASP A 353 -13.85 -36.29 67.02
CA ASP A 353 -14.04 -34.98 66.39
C ASP A 353 -12.80 -34.56 65.59
N LEU A 354 -11.60 -34.78 66.13
CA LEU A 354 -10.34 -34.50 65.43
C LEU A 354 -10.16 -35.40 64.19
N ALA A 355 -10.58 -36.66 64.25
CA ALA A 355 -10.56 -37.56 63.11
C ALA A 355 -11.53 -37.08 62.02
N HIS A 356 -12.75 -36.67 62.40
CA HIS A 356 -13.74 -36.16 61.46
C HIS A 356 -13.28 -34.86 60.78
N VAL A 357 -12.69 -33.92 61.53
CA VAL A 357 -12.11 -32.68 60.96
C VAL A 357 -10.95 -32.99 60.02
N ARG A 358 -10.10 -33.98 60.34
CA ARG A 358 -9.03 -34.42 59.43
C ARG A 358 -9.58 -35.02 58.14
N GLU A 359 -10.63 -35.82 58.22
CA GLU A 359 -11.29 -36.38 57.03
C GLU A 359 -11.88 -35.27 56.16
N GLN A 360 -12.60 -34.31 56.74
CA GLN A 360 -13.13 -33.14 56.04
C GLN A 360 -12.02 -32.32 55.37
N GLN A 361 -10.92 -32.05 56.09
CA GLN A 361 -9.78 -31.33 55.53
C GLN A 361 -9.12 -32.10 54.37
N MET A 362 -9.06 -33.44 54.45
CA MET A 362 -8.54 -34.28 53.37
C MET A 362 -9.47 -34.28 52.16
N GLU A 363 -10.78 -34.29 52.34
CA GLU A 363 -11.76 -34.17 51.26
C GLU A 363 -11.72 -32.80 50.58
N GLU A 364 -11.65 -31.71 51.35
CA GLU A 364 -11.50 -30.36 50.81
C GLU A 364 -10.20 -30.21 50.01
N ARG A 365 -9.08 -30.73 50.54
CA ARG A 365 -7.81 -30.77 49.80
C ARG A 365 -7.91 -31.57 48.51
N LYS A 366 -8.63 -32.70 48.51
CA LYS A 366 -8.88 -33.48 47.29
C LYS A 366 -9.73 -32.70 46.28
N ARG A 367 -10.77 -31.98 46.73
CA ARG A 367 -11.62 -31.15 45.86
C ARG A 367 -10.84 -30.01 45.23
N ILE A 368 -10.03 -29.29 46.02
CA ILE A 368 -9.17 -28.20 45.51
C ILE A 368 -8.17 -28.74 44.49
N LYS A 369 -7.52 -29.88 44.77
CA LYS A 369 -6.60 -30.51 43.80
C LYS A 369 -7.30 -30.95 42.52
N ALA A 370 -8.53 -31.47 42.62
CA ALA A 370 -9.31 -31.85 41.44
C ALA A 370 -9.70 -30.63 40.59
N GLN A 371 -10.09 -29.52 41.23
CA GLN A 371 -10.38 -28.26 40.54
C GLN A 371 -9.14 -27.67 39.87
N GLN A 372 -7.99 -27.68 40.54
CA GLN A 372 -6.72 -27.25 39.95
C GLN A 372 -6.36 -28.10 38.74
N HIS A 373 -6.50 -29.42 38.83
CA HIS A 373 -6.26 -30.31 37.70
C HIS A 373 -7.22 -30.05 36.52
N GLN A 374 -8.50 -29.76 36.79
CA GLN A 374 -9.45 -29.39 35.75
C GLN A 374 -9.06 -28.08 35.06
N GLN A 375 -8.65 -27.06 35.83
CA GLN A 375 -8.16 -25.79 35.28
C GLN A 375 -6.90 -26.01 34.43
N GLU A 376 -5.96 -26.84 34.88
CA GLU A 376 -4.77 -27.20 34.10
C GLU A 376 -5.13 -27.90 32.79
N LEU A 377 -6.12 -28.81 32.79
CA LEU A 377 -6.60 -29.46 31.56
C LEU A 377 -7.24 -28.46 30.59
N GLU A 378 -8.08 -27.55 31.08
CA GLU A 378 -8.71 -26.50 30.26
C GLU A 378 -7.67 -25.54 29.66
N GLU A 379 -6.66 -25.15 30.44
CA GLU A 379 -5.54 -24.33 29.97
C GLU A 379 -4.72 -25.05 28.90
N LEU A 380 -4.43 -26.35 29.11
CA LEU A 380 -3.73 -27.17 28.13
C LEU A 380 -4.53 -27.33 26.84
N GLU A 381 -5.84 -27.57 26.93
CA GLU A 381 -6.73 -27.65 25.78
C GLU A 381 -6.75 -26.32 24.99
N HIS A 382 -6.81 -25.19 25.69
CA HIS A 382 -6.75 -23.87 25.08
C HIS A 382 -5.40 -23.62 24.37
N ILE A 383 -4.28 -23.99 25.01
CA ILE A 383 -2.94 -23.91 24.41
C ILE A 383 -2.87 -24.79 23.15
N VAL A 384 -3.37 -26.02 23.21
CA VAL A 384 -3.41 -26.94 22.07
C VAL A 384 -4.27 -26.38 20.94
N ALA A 385 -5.42 -25.75 21.24
CA ALA A 385 -6.26 -25.11 20.24
C ALA A 385 -5.54 -23.94 19.53
N ILE A 386 -4.83 -23.09 20.29
CA ILE A 386 -4.01 -22.01 19.73
C ILE A 386 -2.90 -22.58 18.84
N GLN A 387 -2.20 -23.63 19.30
CA GLN A 387 -1.14 -24.28 18.53
C GLN A 387 -1.67 -24.89 17.23
N LYS A 388 -2.84 -25.54 17.25
CA LYS A 388 -3.50 -26.06 16.04
C LYS A 388 -3.82 -24.95 15.06
N LEU A 389 -4.42 -23.85 15.51
CA LEU A 389 -4.72 -22.69 14.66
C LEU A 389 -3.45 -22.03 14.09
N ALA A 390 -2.36 -22.00 14.85
CA ALA A 390 -1.07 -21.51 14.36
C ALA A 390 -0.50 -22.42 13.27
N LEU A 391 -0.55 -23.74 13.47
CA LEU A 391 -0.10 -24.73 12.49
C LEU A 391 -0.93 -24.67 11.20
N GLU A 392 -2.25 -24.53 11.28
CA GLU A 392 -3.13 -24.36 10.12
C GLU A 392 -2.77 -23.09 9.33
N LYS A 393 -2.59 -21.95 10.02
CA LYS A 393 -2.15 -20.70 9.37
C LYS A 393 -0.78 -20.83 8.70
N ASP A 394 0.16 -21.55 9.31
CA ASP A 394 1.47 -21.79 8.72
C ASP A 394 1.39 -22.74 7.52
N GLN A 395 0.53 -23.75 7.55
CA GLN A 395 0.24 -24.60 6.39
C GLN A 395 -0.38 -23.80 5.26
N GLU A 396 -1.36 -22.94 5.53
CA GLU A 396 -1.95 -22.05 4.52
C GLU A 396 -0.91 -21.12 3.91
N ARG A 397 -0.03 -20.52 4.73
CA ARG A 397 1.07 -19.67 4.23
C ARG A 397 2.02 -20.45 3.33
N LYS A 398 2.39 -21.68 3.71
CA LYS A 398 3.24 -22.55 2.89
C LYS A 398 2.54 -22.94 1.58
N ALA A 399 1.26 -23.28 1.61
CA ALA A 399 0.48 -23.61 0.42
C ALA A 399 0.39 -22.40 -0.53
N ARG A 400 0.12 -21.19 -0.02
CA ARG A 400 0.12 -19.96 -0.82
C ARG A 400 1.49 -19.66 -1.41
N ALA A 401 2.56 -19.88 -0.65
CA ALA A 401 3.92 -19.71 -1.15
C ALA A 401 4.26 -20.72 -2.26
N GLN A 402 3.81 -21.98 -2.13
CA GLN A 402 3.95 -23.00 -3.16
C GLN A 402 3.17 -22.63 -4.42
N GLN A 403 1.91 -22.22 -4.29
CA GLN A 403 1.08 -21.75 -5.41
C GLN A 403 1.74 -20.58 -6.14
N LEU A 404 2.23 -19.57 -5.41
CA LEU A 404 2.94 -18.44 -6.02
C LEU A 404 4.22 -18.87 -6.72
N HIS A 405 4.95 -19.83 -6.16
CA HIS A 405 6.14 -20.39 -6.80
C HIS A 405 5.77 -21.16 -8.08
N GLU A 406 4.69 -21.94 -8.08
CA GLU A 406 4.19 -22.65 -9.25
C GLU A 406 3.76 -21.65 -10.34
N GLU A 407 2.99 -20.64 -10.00
CA GLU A 407 2.58 -19.56 -10.91
C GLU A 407 3.78 -18.85 -11.53
N ASN A 408 4.78 -18.50 -10.70
CA ASN A 408 6.01 -17.87 -11.18
C ASN A 408 6.79 -18.83 -12.11
N SER A 409 6.90 -20.10 -11.75
CA SER A 409 7.58 -21.10 -12.61
C SER A 409 6.89 -21.24 -13.96
N LEU A 410 5.56 -21.24 -14.00
CA LEU A 410 4.77 -21.28 -15.23
C LEU A 410 4.95 -19.99 -16.05
N ALA A 411 5.02 -18.84 -15.40
CA ALA A 411 5.29 -17.57 -16.07
C ALA A 411 6.68 -17.54 -16.71
N VAL A 412 7.71 -18.03 -16.01
CA VAL A 412 9.07 -18.15 -16.55
C VAL A 412 9.11 -19.13 -17.73
N LEU A 413 8.43 -20.28 -17.64
CA LEU A 413 8.33 -21.22 -18.75
C LEU A 413 7.67 -20.59 -19.98
N LYS A 414 6.58 -19.83 -19.79
CA LYS A 414 5.93 -19.06 -20.89
C LYS A 414 6.89 -18.05 -21.51
N GLN A 415 7.63 -17.29 -20.70
CA GLN A 415 8.63 -16.34 -21.20
C GLN A 415 9.72 -17.04 -22.02
N ILE A 416 10.22 -18.19 -21.56
CA ILE A 416 11.20 -18.98 -22.31
C ILE A 416 10.61 -19.42 -23.66
N MET A 417 9.37 -19.94 -23.67
CA MET A 417 8.69 -20.33 -24.90
C MET A 417 8.53 -19.15 -25.86
N GLU A 418 8.08 -17.98 -25.39
CA GLU A 418 7.95 -16.78 -26.22
C GLU A 418 9.29 -16.32 -26.81
N VAL A 419 10.37 -16.37 -26.03
CA VAL A 419 11.72 -16.05 -26.51
C VAL A 419 12.20 -17.06 -27.54
N GLU A 420 11.95 -18.35 -27.34
CA GLU A 420 12.27 -19.39 -28.31
C GLU A 420 11.48 -19.24 -29.61
N GLU A 421 10.20 -18.92 -29.53
CA GLU A 421 9.33 -18.67 -30.69
C GLU A 421 9.80 -17.44 -31.46
N ARG A 422 10.12 -16.32 -30.78
CA ARG A 422 10.71 -15.15 -31.43
C ARG A 422 12.01 -15.50 -32.13
N ARG A 423 12.92 -16.23 -31.47
CA ARG A 423 14.19 -16.66 -32.08
C ARG A 423 13.97 -17.61 -33.27
N ARG A 424 12.92 -18.45 -33.25
CA ARG A 424 12.52 -19.28 -34.41
C ARG A 424 12.02 -18.41 -35.54
N HIS A 425 11.17 -17.42 -35.27
CA HIS A 425 10.67 -16.48 -36.27
C HIS A 425 11.80 -15.65 -36.89
N GLU A 426 12.68 -15.05 -36.10
CA GLU A 426 13.83 -14.28 -36.60
C GLU A 426 14.73 -15.12 -37.53
N ARG A 427 14.97 -16.41 -37.17
CA ARG A 427 15.70 -17.32 -38.05
C ARG A 427 14.96 -17.61 -39.35
N GLN A 428 13.64 -17.80 -39.30
CA GLN A 428 12.83 -18.02 -40.49
C GLN A 428 12.82 -16.77 -41.39
N GLU A 429 12.68 -15.58 -40.81
CA GLU A 429 12.74 -14.30 -41.52
C GLU A 429 14.10 -14.11 -42.19
N HIS A 430 15.20 -14.33 -41.46
CA HIS A 430 16.55 -14.23 -42.04
C HIS A 430 16.80 -15.23 -43.18
N VAL A 431 16.25 -16.45 -43.08
CA VAL A 431 16.31 -17.43 -44.18
C VAL A 431 15.42 -17.00 -45.34
N ALA A 432 14.23 -16.46 -45.07
CA ALA A 432 13.32 -15.95 -46.09
C ALA A 432 13.90 -14.74 -46.84
N GLU A 433 14.52 -13.80 -46.13
CA GLU A 433 15.28 -12.68 -46.71
C GLU A 433 16.43 -13.19 -47.58
N GLY A 434 17.20 -14.18 -47.11
CA GLY A 434 18.23 -14.84 -47.90
C GLY A 434 17.69 -15.46 -49.19
N ASN A 435 16.56 -16.16 -49.11
CA ASN A 435 15.89 -16.75 -50.28
C ASN A 435 15.34 -15.67 -51.24
N GLN A 436 14.81 -14.56 -50.73
CA GLN A 436 14.37 -13.44 -51.55
C GLN A 436 15.53 -12.78 -52.29
N ILE A 437 16.68 -12.60 -51.64
CA ILE A 437 17.89 -12.08 -52.29
C ILE A 437 18.35 -13.04 -53.40
N LEU A 438 18.37 -14.35 -53.14
CA LEU A 438 18.70 -15.35 -54.16
C LEU A 438 17.70 -15.35 -55.33
N MET A 439 16.41 -15.17 -55.06
CA MET A 439 15.37 -15.04 -56.08
C MET A 439 15.60 -13.79 -56.94
N GLN A 440 15.85 -12.64 -56.32
CA GLN A 440 16.16 -11.38 -57.03
C GLN A 440 17.43 -11.50 -57.88
N MET A 441 18.45 -12.22 -57.39
CA MET A 441 19.67 -12.48 -58.15
C MET A 441 19.38 -13.38 -59.37
N ARG A 442 18.58 -14.44 -59.21
CA ARG A 442 18.14 -15.31 -60.31
C ARG A 442 17.31 -14.56 -61.34
N ASP A 443 16.35 -13.73 -60.90
CA ASP A 443 15.52 -12.92 -61.80
C ASP A 443 16.38 -11.90 -62.57
N ARG A 444 17.38 -11.31 -61.91
CA ARG A 444 18.35 -10.42 -62.54
C ARG A 444 19.22 -11.16 -63.56
N GLU A 445 19.71 -12.35 -63.23
CA GLU A 445 20.46 -13.19 -64.15
C GLU A 445 19.60 -13.51 -65.38
N ALA A 446 18.37 -14.02 -65.18
CA ALA A 446 17.42 -14.31 -66.25
C ALA A 446 17.12 -13.08 -67.14
N ALA A 447 16.98 -11.89 -66.55
CA ALA A 447 16.80 -10.65 -67.30
C ALA A 447 18.03 -10.30 -68.14
N ILE A 448 19.24 -10.46 -67.60
CA ILE A 448 20.51 -10.27 -68.34
C ILE A 448 20.63 -11.29 -69.47
N GLU A 449 20.24 -12.55 -69.26
CA GLU A 449 20.25 -13.58 -70.30
C GLU A 449 19.23 -13.30 -71.40
N ALA A 450 18.03 -12.83 -71.05
CA ALA A 450 17.02 -12.42 -72.02
C ALA A 450 17.50 -11.23 -72.86
N ILE A 451 18.14 -10.22 -72.24
CA ILE A 451 18.77 -9.10 -72.96
C ILE A 451 19.91 -9.60 -73.85
N ARG A 452 20.72 -10.54 -73.36
CA ARG A 452 21.81 -11.17 -74.13
C ARG A 452 21.28 -11.85 -75.38
N GLN A 453 20.22 -12.64 -75.27
CA GLN A 453 19.58 -13.31 -76.40
C GLN A 453 19.02 -12.31 -77.41
N ARG A 454 18.35 -11.24 -76.95
CA ARG A 454 17.89 -10.16 -77.83
C ARG A 454 19.03 -9.48 -78.59
N LYS A 455 20.14 -9.18 -77.90
CA LYS A 455 21.32 -8.57 -78.53
C LYS A 455 22.06 -9.50 -79.48
N LEU A 456 22.07 -10.80 -79.21
CA LEU A 456 22.58 -11.79 -80.16
C LEU A 456 21.70 -11.87 -81.41
N ALA A 457 20.38 -11.89 -81.25
CA ALA A 457 19.44 -11.85 -82.38
C ALA A 457 19.57 -10.56 -83.21
N GLU A 458 19.75 -9.40 -82.56
CA GLU A 458 20.03 -8.13 -83.26
C GLU A 458 21.35 -8.18 -84.06
N LEU A 459 22.40 -8.83 -83.53
CA LEU A 459 23.68 -8.97 -84.22
C LEU A 459 23.61 -9.96 -85.40
N GLU A 460 22.79 -11.01 -85.28
CA GLU A 460 22.50 -11.95 -86.36
C GLU A 460 21.70 -11.28 -87.48
N GLU A 461 20.71 -10.43 -87.15
CA GLU A 461 19.92 -9.66 -88.12
C GLU A 461 20.76 -8.61 -88.86
N LEU A 462 21.76 -8.03 -88.19
CA LEU A 462 22.71 -7.07 -88.77
C LEU A 462 23.85 -7.74 -89.58
N GLY A 463 23.90 -9.07 -89.65
CA GLY A 463 24.87 -9.81 -90.47
C GLY A 463 26.33 -9.68 -90.02
N VAL A 464 26.58 -9.48 -88.73
CA VAL A 464 27.92 -9.25 -88.16
C VAL A 464 28.69 -10.59 -88.04
N PRO A 465 30.01 -10.63 -88.34
CA PRO A 465 30.84 -11.83 -88.20
C PRO A 465 30.81 -12.47 -86.79
N GLU A 466 30.80 -13.80 -86.72
CA GLU A 466 30.64 -14.59 -85.47
C GLU A 466 31.69 -14.29 -84.36
N GLU A 467 32.81 -13.67 -84.71
CA GLU A 467 33.85 -13.31 -83.74
C GLU A 467 33.33 -12.31 -82.70
N TYR A 468 32.45 -11.39 -83.12
CA TYR A 468 31.84 -10.39 -82.24
C TYR A 468 30.71 -10.97 -81.36
N SER A 469 29.94 -11.93 -81.87
CA SER A 469 28.93 -12.65 -81.08
C SER A 469 29.60 -13.54 -80.02
N LYS A 470 30.72 -14.19 -80.35
CA LYS A 470 31.56 -14.93 -79.40
C LYS A 470 32.21 -14.00 -78.37
N ALA A 471 32.62 -12.79 -78.75
CA ALA A 471 33.15 -11.80 -77.82
C ALA A 471 32.09 -11.28 -76.82
N LEU A 472 30.84 -11.08 -77.26
CA LEU A 472 29.72 -10.69 -76.40
C LEU A 472 29.39 -11.78 -75.36
N MET A 473 29.38 -13.06 -75.77
CA MET A 473 29.21 -14.21 -74.89
C MET A 473 30.30 -14.28 -73.80
N LYS A 474 31.55 -13.95 -74.16
CA LYS A 474 32.70 -14.03 -73.24
C LYS A 474 32.78 -12.84 -72.26
N LYS A 475 32.36 -11.64 -72.66
CA LYS A 475 32.45 -10.42 -71.84
C LYS A 475 31.56 -10.44 -70.58
N ILE A 476 30.40 -11.11 -70.62
CA ILE A 476 29.41 -11.04 -69.53
C ILE A 476 29.60 -12.18 -68.51
N ARG A 477 30.30 -13.26 -68.87
CA ARG A 477 30.52 -14.44 -68.01
C ARG A 477 31.40 -14.18 -66.77
N VAL A 478 31.96 -12.98 -66.60
CA VAL A 478 33.10 -12.72 -65.68
C VAL A 478 32.73 -11.90 -64.42
N ARG A 479 31.46 -11.73 -64.05
CA ARG A 479 31.12 -11.13 -62.74
C ARG A 479 30.01 -11.90 -62.04
N GLY A 480 30.37 -13.00 -61.40
CA GLY A 480 29.43 -13.80 -60.61
C GLY A 480 30.02 -15.02 -59.91
N ALA A 481 31.32 -15.00 -59.58
CA ALA A 481 31.93 -16.05 -58.78
C ALA A 481 32.92 -15.42 -57.79
N MET A 482 32.41 -15.09 -56.61
CA MET A 482 33.13 -14.97 -55.35
C MET A 482 32.28 -15.72 -54.33
#